data_AF-A0A6N7WI16-F1
#
_entry.id   AF-A0A6N7WI16-F1
#
_cell.length_a   1.000
_cell.length_b   1.000
_cell.length_c   1.000
_cell.angle_alpha   90.00
_cell.angle_beta   90.00
_cell.angle_gamma   90.00
#
_symmetry.space_group_name_H-M   'P 1'
#
loop_
_entity.id
_entity.type
_entity.pdbx_description
1 polymer ?
#
loop_
_entity_poly.entity_id
_entity_poly.type
_entity_poly.pdbx_seq_one_letter_code
_entity_poly.pdbx_strand_id
1 'polypeptide(L)'
;MEVTINYNGQAVTVEVTLEVYEYLDRADHKAENLSHEQRRHWDGREFDEYIVAAKGIGLYGETPEEYLCCMETLDELMAVLDTCTEAQRRRFLLYALDGLSFSEIAALCGCSKSAVQFSIEGVRKIFRNFQKQTIRMTPFQATK
;
A
#
# COMPACT_ATOMS: atom_id res chain seq x y z
N MET A 1 -37.59 37.60 -12.45
CA MET A 1 -36.24 37.31 -11.89
C MET A 1 -35.34 37.02 -13.06
N GLU A 2 -34.07 37.41 -13.03
CA GLU A 2 -33.17 37.19 -14.17
C GLU A 2 -32.17 36.08 -13.85
N VAL A 3 -31.98 35.17 -14.79
CA VAL A 3 -30.99 34.09 -14.70
C VAL A 3 -30.07 34.18 -15.91
N THR A 4 -28.78 33.98 -15.70
CA THR A 4 -27.79 33.95 -16.79
C THR A 4 -27.60 32.50 -17.24
N ILE A 5 -27.94 32.20 -18.48
CA ILE A 5 -27.74 30.87 -19.08
C ILE A 5 -26.67 30.93 -20.16
N ASN A 6 -25.96 29.83 -20.35
CA ASN A 6 -25.07 29.69 -21.49
C ASN A 6 -25.83 29.09 -22.67
N TYR A 7 -26.02 29.88 -23.73
CA TYR A 7 -26.66 29.44 -24.96
C TYR A 7 -25.66 29.59 -26.11
N ASN A 8 -25.32 28.47 -26.77
CA ASN A 8 -24.33 28.43 -27.86
C ASN A 8 -22.96 29.04 -27.50
N GLY A 9 -22.51 28.91 -26.24
CA GLY A 9 -21.24 29.45 -25.78
C GLY A 9 -21.28 30.92 -25.35
N GLN A 10 -22.44 31.58 -25.43
CA GLN A 10 -22.63 32.96 -25.00
C GLN A 10 -23.51 33.04 -23.76
N ALA A 11 -23.11 33.87 -22.79
CA ALA A 11 -23.92 34.15 -21.60
C ALA A 11 -25.08 35.11 -21.96
N VAL A 12 -26.31 34.65 -21.75
CA VAL A 12 -27.54 35.40 -22.03
C VAL A 12 -28.35 35.51 -20.74
N THR A 13 -28.77 36.72 -20.40
CA THR A 13 -29.69 36.97 -19.28
C THR A 13 -31.13 36.79 -19.75
N VAL A 14 -31.88 35.93 -19.07
CA VAL A 14 -33.27 35.59 -19.39
C VAL A 14 -34.15 35.86 -18.18
N GLU A 15 -35.25 36.56 -18.41
CA GLU A 15 -36.25 36.79 -17.39
C GLU A 15 -37.10 35.53 -17.20
N VAL A 16 -37.14 35.03 -15.97
CA VAL A 16 -37.82 33.81 -15.56
C VAL A 16 -38.80 34.06 -14.41
N THR A 17 -39.78 33.17 -14.30
CA THR A 17 -40.74 33.13 -13.19
C THR A 17 -40.05 32.74 -11.88
N LEU A 18 -40.68 33.10 -10.76
CA LEU A 18 -40.16 32.80 -9.42
C LEU A 18 -39.97 31.29 -9.19
N GLU A 19 -40.92 30.48 -9.65
CA GLU A 19 -40.87 29.02 -9.51
C GLU A 19 -39.63 28.41 -10.20
N VAL A 20 -39.29 28.92 -11.40
CA VAL A 20 -38.12 28.46 -12.16
C VAL A 20 -36.83 28.91 -11.47
N TYR A 21 -36.79 30.14 -10.96
CA TYR A 21 -35.64 30.64 -10.21
C TYR A 21 -35.36 29.79 -8.96
N GLU A 22 -36.38 29.52 -8.14
CA GLU A 22 -36.21 28.70 -6.93
C GLU A 22 -35.79 27.26 -7.24
N TYR A 23 -36.23 26.70 -8.37
CA TYR A 23 -35.81 25.38 -8.80
C TYR A 23 -34.31 25.35 -9.14
N LEU A 24 -33.83 26.36 -9.88
CA LEU A 24 -32.42 26.48 -10.27
C LEU A 24 -31.53 26.72 -9.04
N ASP A 25 -31.96 27.58 -8.12
CA ASP A 25 -31.25 27.86 -6.86
C ASP A 25 -31.08 26.59 -6.01
N ARG A 26 -32.15 25.77 -5.89
CA ARG A 26 -32.06 24.46 -5.22
C ARG A 26 -31.13 23.49 -5.94
N ALA A 27 -31.10 23.52 -7.27
CA ALA A 27 -30.22 22.66 -8.06
C ALA A 27 -28.74 23.04 -7.85
N ASP A 28 -28.44 24.34 -7.82
CA ASP A 28 -27.10 24.86 -7.57
C ASP A 28 -26.62 24.48 -6.16
N HIS A 29 -27.46 24.66 -5.15
CA HIS A 29 -27.16 24.22 -3.79
C HIS A 29 -26.91 22.69 -3.69
N LYS A 30 -27.66 21.89 -4.45
CA LYS A 30 -27.46 20.44 -4.49
C LYS A 30 -26.13 20.08 -5.16
N ALA A 31 -25.78 20.76 -6.25
CA ALA A 31 -24.50 20.56 -6.94
C ALA A 31 -23.32 20.99 -6.06
N GLU A 32 -23.46 22.10 -5.34
CA GLU A 32 -22.45 22.59 -4.40
C GLU A 32 -22.24 21.59 -3.25
N ASN A 33 -23.31 21.10 -2.64
CA ASN A 33 -23.24 20.08 -1.59
C ASN A 33 -22.54 18.81 -2.06
N LEU A 34 -22.82 18.34 -3.29
CA LEU A 34 -22.14 17.18 -3.85
C LEU A 34 -20.63 17.44 -4.03
N SER A 35 -20.25 18.63 -4.50
CA SER A 35 -18.85 19.04 -4.62
C SER A 35 -18.13 19.13 -3.27
N HIS A 36 -18.82 19.59 -2.22
CA HIS A 36 -18.27 19.59 -0.86
C HIS A 36 -18.12 18.19 -0.29
N GLU A 37 -19.10 17.30 -0.52
CA GLU A 37 -19.04 15.91 -0.09
C GLU A 37 -17.88 15.16 -0.77
N GLN A 38 -17.76 15.30 -2.10
CA GLN A 38 -16.66 14.70 -2.88
C GLN A 38 -15.27 15.12 -2.39
N ARG A 39 -15.12 16.37 -1.93
CA ARG A 39 -13.84 16.88 -1.38
C ARG A 39 -13.48 16.31 -0.01
N ARG A 40 -14.44 15.76 0.74
CA ARG A 40 -14.19 15.12 2.04
C ARG A 40 -13.72 13.67 1.92
N HIS A 41 -13.94 13.05 0.76
CA HIS A 41 -13.51 11.69 0.52
C HIS A 41 -12.08 11.66 -0.02
N TRP A 42 -11.21 10.86 0.61
CA TRP A 42 -9.89 10.54 0.08
C TRP A 42 -9.96 9.71 -1.21
N ASP A 43 -11.06 8.96 -1.37
CA ASP A 43 -11.31 8.08 -2.51
C ASP A 43 -12.71 8.33 -3.07
N GLY A 44 -12.80 8.72 -4.34
CA GLY A 44 -14.05 9.07 -5.01
C GLY A 44 -14.75 7.90 -5.70
N ARG A 45 -14.29 6.66 -5.49
CA ARG A 45 -14.92 5.46 -6.05
C ARG A 45 -16.23 5.14 -5.31
N GLU A 46 -17.22 4.64 -6.04
CA GLU A 46 -18.41 4.05 -5.41
C GLU A 46 -18.02 2.81 -4.60
N PHE A 47 -18.81 2.52 -3.56
CA PHE A 47 -18.59 1.32 -2.74
C PHE A 47 -18.66 0.07 -3.63
N ASP A 48 -17.54 -0.62 -3.75
CA ASP A 48 -17.41 -1.84 -4.53
C ASP A 48 -16.96 -2.97 -3.59
N GLU A 49 -17.86 -3.91 -3.34
CA GLU A 49 -17.62 -5.07 -2.48
C GLU A 49 -16.44 -5.92 -2.96
N TYR A 50 -16.17 -5.98 -4.27
CA TYR A 50 -15.01 -6.68 -4.81
C TYR A 50 -13.73 -5.91 -4.52
N ILE A 51 -13.73 -4.57 -4.61
CA ILE A 51 -12.58 -3.77 -4.18
C ILE A 51 -12.37 -3.93 -2.68
N VAL A 52 -13.42 -3.91 -1.85
CA VAL A 52 -13.32 -4.12 -0.40
C VAL A 52 -12.85 -5.54 -0.07
N ALA A 53 -13.28 -6.56 -0.80
CA ALA A 53 -12.86 -7.95 -0.53
C ALA A 53 -11.46 -8.28 -1.09
N ALA A 54 -11.07 -7.70 -2.23
CA ALA A 54 -9.81 -8.00 -2.93
C ALA A 54 -8.68 -6.99 -2.62
N LYS A 55 -9.03 -5.77 -2.22
CA LYS A 55 -8.09 -4.67 -1.89
C LYS A 55 -8.40 -4.00 -0.56
N GLY A 56 -9.59 -4.21 0.00
CA GLY A 56 -9.84 -3.82 1.38
C GLY A 56 -9.03 -4.73 2.27
N ILE A 57 -8.39 -4.09 3.24
CA ILE A 57 -7.72 -4.76 4.34
C ILE A 57 -8.75 -5.73 4.93
N GLY A 58 -8.45 -7.04 4.93
CA GLY A 58 -9.45 -8.10 5.12
C GLY A 58 -10.20 -8.04 6.45
N LEU A 59 -10.90 -9.12 6.82
CA LEU A 59 -11.66 -9.23 8.09
C LEU A 59 -10.83 -8.90 9.37
N TYR A 60 -9.52 -8.75 9.26
CA TYR A 60 -8.67 -7.95 10.14
C TYR A 60 -7.89 -6.96 9.29
N GLY A 61 -8.30 -5.69 9.32
CA GLY A 61 -7.57 -4.65 8.63
C GLY A 61 -6.38 -4.20 9.46
N GLU A 62 -5.15 -4.49 9.01
CA GLU A 62 -3.94 -3.81 9.52
C GLU A 62 -4.23 -2.30 9.59
N THR A 63 -4.00 -1.68 10.75
CA THR A 63 -4.17 -0.23 10.86
C THR A 63 -3.18 0.47 9.93
N PRO A 64 -3.41 1.73 9.53
CA PRO A 64 -2.44 2.49 8.74
C PRO A 64 -1.03 2.49 9.35
N GLU A 65 -0.93 2.50 10.68
CA GLU A 65 0.32 2.41 11.43
C GLU A 65 0.97 1.02 11.31
N GLU A 66 0.19 -0.05 11.40
CA GLU A 66 0.67 -1.42 11.23
C GLU A 66 1.17 -1.65 9.81
N TYR A 67 0.42 -1.18 8.80
CA TYR A 67 0.82 -1.25 7.40
C TYR A 67 2.15 -0.52 7.16
N LEU A 68 2.29 0.71 7.67
CA LEU A 68 3.54 1.47 7.54
C LEU A 68 4.70 0.75 8.26
N CYS A 69 4.46 0.24 9.47
CA CYS A 69 5.46 -0.51 10.22
C CYS A 69 5.91 -1.79 9.48
N CYS A 70 4.98 -2.49 8.82
CA CYS A 70 5.29 -3.64 7.97
C CYS A 70 6.14 -3.24 6.76
N MET A 71 5.83 -2.12 6.11
CA MET A 71 6.64 -1.59 5.01
C MET A 71 8.06 -1.26 5.46
N GLU A 72 8.21 -0.52 6.56
CA GLU A 72 9.54 -0.17 7.10
C GLU A 72 10.33 -1.42 7.51
N THR A 73 9.66 -2.39 8.14
CA THR A 73 10.28 -3.68 8.49
C THR A 73 10.76 -4.42 7.24
N LEU A 74 9.96 -4.43 6.17
CA LEU A 74 10.34 -5.07 4.92
C LEU A 74 11.56 -4.39 4.30
N ASP A 75 11.59 -3.06 4.26
CA ASP A 75 12.72 -2.28 3.74
C ASP A 75 14.00 -2.56 4.53
N GLU A 76 13.94 -2.64 5.85
CA GLU A 76 15.08 -3.03 6.68
C GLU A 76 15.59 -4.43 6.34
N LEU A 77 14.70 -5.42 6.22
CA LEU A 77 15.07 -6.79 5.86
C LEU A 77 15.69 -6.87 4.47
N MET A 78 15.17 -6.10 3.51
CA MET A 78 15.72 -5.99 2.16
C MET A 78 17.12 -5.38 2.16
N ALA A 79 17.33 -4.29 2.92
CA ALA A 79 18.65 -3.68 3.08
C ALA A 79 19.67 -4.66 3.67
N VAL A 80 19.27 -5.49 4.63
CA VAL A 80 20.13 -6.56 5.16
C VAL A 80 20.47 -7.61 4.11
N LEU A 81 19.49 -8.03 3.29
CA LEU A 81 19.75 -8.97 2.19
C LEU A 81 20.70 -8.41 1.16
N ASP A 82 20.69 -7.10 0.92
CA ASP A 82 21.60 -6.44 -0.02
C ASP A 82 23.06 -6.42 0.46
N THR A 83 23.29 -6.63 1.76
CA THR A 83 24.66 -6.87 2.28
C THR A 83 25.19 -8.27 2.00
N CYS A 84 24.31 -9.21 1.62
CA CYS A 84 24.71 -10.58 1.29
C CYS A 84 25.28 -10.64 -0.13
N THR A 85 26.14 -11.65 -0.39
CA THR A 85 26.54 -11.93 -1.78
C THR A 85 25.34 -12.37 -2.61
N GLU A 86 25.35 -12.11 -3.92
CA GLU A 86 24.24 -12.48 -4.81
C GLU A 86 23.91 -13.99 -4.73
N ALA A 87 24.94 -14.83 -4.66
CA ALA A 87 24.78 -16.28 -4.49
C ALA A 87 24.13 -16.66 -3.16
N GLN A 88 24.49 -15.99 -2.06
CA GLN A 88 23.87 -16.18 -0.75
C GLN A 88 22.41 -15.76 -0.77
N ARG A 89 22.13 -14.54 -1.25
CA ARG A 89 20.78 -13.98 -1.35
C ARG A 89 19.89 -14.89 -2.20
N ARG A 90 20.32 -15.26 -3.40
CA ARG A 90 19.56 -16.13 -4.31
C ARG A 90 19.25 -17.50 -3.69
N ARG A 91 20.26 -18.17 -3.13
CA ARG A 91 20.08 -19.51 -2.52
C ARG A 91 19.19 -19.46 -1.27
N PHE A 92 19.29 -18.38 -0.49
CA PHE A 92 18.42 -18.17 0.67
C PHE A 92 16.96 -17.94 0.27
N LEU A 93 16.69 -17.12 -0.73
CA LEU A 93 15.33 -16.86 -1.21
C LEU A 93 14.66 -18.13 -1.80
N LEU A 94 15.40 -18.90 -2.61
CA LEU A 94 14.92 -20.19 -3.15
C LEU A 94 14.56 -21.19 -2.04
N TYR A 95 15.25 -21.14 -0.91
CA TYR A 95 14.96 -22.00 0.23
C TYR A 95 13.79 -21.45 1.07
N ALA A 96 13.81 -20.16 1.39
CA ALA A 96 12.91 -19.56 2.37
C ALA A 96 11.53 -19.20 1.79
N LEU A 97 11.48 -18.74 0.54
CA LEU A 97 10.24 -18.31 -0.12
C LEU A 97 9.70 -19.40 -1.04
N ASP A 98 10.57 -20.00 -1.86
CA ASP A 98 10.13 -20.99 -2.86
C ASP A 98 10.07 -22.43 -2.29
N GLY A 99 10.61 -22.67 -1.09
CA GLY A 99 10.52 -23.95 -0.39
C GLY A 99 11.38 -25.08 -0.98
N LEU A 100 12.37 -24.76 -1.83
CA LEU A 100 13.22 -25.77 -2.47
C LEU A 100 14.18 -26.43 -1.47
N SER A 101 14.44 -27.71 -1.69
CA SER A 101 15.46 -28.46 -0.95
C SER A 101 16.89 -28.01 -1.32
N PHE A 102 17.85 -28.26 -0.44
CA PHE A 102 19.26 -27.95 -0.73
C PHE A 102 19.80 -28.66 -1.97
N SER A 103 19.29 -29.85 -2.30
CA SER A 103 19.67 -30.60 -3.51
C SER A 103 19.15 -29.94 -4.78
N GLU A 104 17.91 -29.47 -4.78
CA GLU A 104 17.32 -28.78 -5.94
C GLU A 104 18.02 -27.46 -6.19
N ILE A 105 18.29 -26.69 -5.13
CA ILE A 105 19.04 -25.43 -5.22
C ILE A 105 20.48 -25.69 -5.70
N ALA A 106 21.13 -26.75 -5.21
CA ALA A 106 22.47 -27.13 -5.64
C ALA A 106 22.52 -27.45 -7.14
N ALA A 107 21.54 -28.20 -7.65
CA ALA A 107 21.38 -28.49 -9.07
C ALA A 107 21.14 -27.20 -9.89
N LEU A 108 20.22 -26.34 -9.44
CA LEU A 108 19.90 -25.07 -10.12
C LEU A 108 21.08 -24.10 -10.16
N CYS A 109 21.89 -24.05 -9.10
CA CYS A 109 23.03 -23.15 -8.99
C CYS A 109 24.35 -23.78 -9.45
N GLY A 110 24.35 -25.02 -9.97
CA GLY A 110 25.56 -25.71 -10.42
C GLY A 110 26.64 -25.84 -9.34
N CYS A 111 26.25 -26.11 -8.09
CA CYS A 111 27.16 -26.15 -6.94
C CYS A 111 26.88 -27.36 -6.04
N SER A 112 27.71 -27.57 -5.00
CA SER A 112 27.49 -28.66 -4.06
C SER A 112 26.38 -28.31 -3.05
N LYS A 113 25.69 -29.35 -2.54
CA LYS A 113 24.70 -29.22 -1.46
C LYS A 113 25.28 -28.51 -0.23
N SER A 114 26.53 -28.79 0.12
CA SER A 114 27.23 -28.13 1.23
C SER A 114 27.43 -26.63 0.96
N ALA A 115 27.74 -26.22 -0.27
CA ALA A 115 27.87 -24.81 -0.62
C ALA A 115 26.54 -24.05 -0.43
N VAL A 116 25.41 -24.69 -0.76
CA VAL A 116 24.07 -24.15 -0.49
C VAL A 116 23.83 -23.99 1.01
N GLN A 117 24.12 -25.02 1.80
CA GLN A 117 23.98 -24.98 3.26
C GLN A 117 24.81 -23.84 3.89
N PHE A 118 26.08 -23.70 3.51
CA PHE A 118 26.94 -22.61 3.99
C PHE A 118 26.42 -21.23 3.58
N SER A 119 25.86 -21.12 2.38
CA SER A 119 25.28 -19.87 1.90
C SER A 119 24.11 -19.44 2.78
N ILE A 120 23.16 -20.35 3.02
CA ILE A 120 21.96 -20.10 3.83
C ILE A 120 22.32 -19.80 5.28
N GLU A 121 23.25 -20.55 5.86
CA GLU A 121 23.67 -20.32 7.25
C GLU A 121 24.43 -18.99 7.40
N GLY A 122 25.17 -18.58 6.37
CA GLY A 122 25.79 -17.25 6.28
C GLY A 122 24.75 -16.14 6.36
N VAL A 123 23.69 -16.21 5.56
CA VAL A 123 22.57 -15.24 5.58
C VAL A 123 21.89 -15.22 6.96
N ARG A 124 21.57 -16.39 7.52
CA ARG A 124 20.99 -16.49 8.88
C ARG A 124 21.87 -15.82 9.93
N LYS A 125 23.19 -15.95 9.82
CA LYS A 125 24.13 -15.30 10.75
C LYS A 125 24.09 -13.78 10.62
N ILE A 126 24.01 -13.25 9.41
CA ILE A 126 23.86 -11.81 9.16
C ILE A 126 22.57 -11.30 9.82
N PHE A 127 21.44 -11.94 9.56
CA PHE A 127 20.16 -11.58 10.18
C PHE A 127 20.17 -11.65 11.71
N ARG A 128 20.76 -12.70 12.30
CA ARG A 128 20.89 -12.80 13.77
C ARG A 128 21.75 -11.68 14.34
N ASN A 129 22.76 -11.21 13.62
CA ASN A 129 23.58 -10.09 14.06
C ASN A 129 22.83 -8.76 13.96
N PHE A 130 22.11 -8.54 12.86
CA PHE A 130 21.24 -7.39 12.67
C PHE A 130 20.18 -7.30 13.78
N GLN A 131 19.44 -8.39 14.04
CA GLN A 131 18.42 -8.42 15.08
C GLN A 131 18.99 -8.11 16.47
N LYS A 132 20.21 -8.59 16.79
CA LYS A 132 20.88 -8.24 18.05
C LYS A 132 21.25 -6.75 18.15
N GLN A 133 21.54 -6.09 17.03
CA GLN A 133 21.80 -4.65 17.00
C GLN A 133 20.49 -3.87 17.17
N THR A 134 19.45 -4.22 16.42
CA THR A 134 18.13 -3.57 16.48
C THR A 134 17.52 -3.67 17.90
N ILE A 135 17.52 -4.87 18.51
CA ILE A 135 17.02 -5.06 19.89
C ILE A 135 17.80 -4.24 20.93
N ARG A 136 19.09 -3.97 20.70
CA ARG A 136 19.89 -3.12 21.59
C ARG A 136 19.59 -1.63 21.43
N MET A 137 19.00 -1.22 20.31
CA MET A 137 18.72 0.18 19.98
C MET A 137 17.26 0.59 20.23
N THR A 138 16.33 -0.35 20.41
CA THR A 138 14.94 -0.06 20.77
C THR A 138 14.82 0.24 22.28
N PRO A 139 14.52 1.48 22.72
CA PRO A 139 14.29 1.80 24.13
C PRO A 139 12.85 1.47 24.57
N PHE A 140 11.96 1.16 23.63
CA PHE A 140 10.54 0.99 23.90
C PHE A 140 10.22 -0.47 24.23
N GLN A 141 10.44 -0.85 25.50
CA GLN A 141 9.70 -1.97 26.07
C GLN A 141 8.34 -1.44 26.47
N ALA A 142 7.30 -1.75 25.68
CA ALA A 142 5.92 -1.57 26.11
C ALA A 142 5.69 -2.47 27.34
N THR A 143 5.84 -1.90 28.52
CA THR A 143 5.33 -2.48 29.76
C THR A 143 3.81 -2.57 29.63
N LYS A 144 3.29 -3.79 29.68
CA LYS A 144 1.86 -4.07 29.87
C LYS A 144 1.37 -3.54 31.20
#